data_AF-A0A1G3AD61-F1
#
_entry.id   AF-A0A1G3AD61-F1
#
_cell.length_a   1.000
_cell.length_b   1.000
_cell.length_c   1.000
_cell.angle_alpha   90.00
_cell.angle_beta   90.00
_cell.angle_gamma   90.00
#
_symmetry.space_group_name_H-M   'P 1'
#
loop_
_entity.id
_entity.type
_entity.pdbx_description
1 polymer ?
#
loop_
_entity_poly.entity_id
_entity_poly.type
_entity_poly.pdbx_seq_one_letter_code
_entity_poly.pdbx_strand_id
1 'polypeptide(L)'
;MSAVCRVFKVDRAEFYQRRRGSLLRPIAAKFLTEYGGLSQRDVGLLLKFGNGASVSKQIKKISDILASNQEVQKDIRKLLKIKERADP
;
A
#
# COMPACT_ATOMS: atom_id res chain seq x y z
N MET A 1 9.50 -1.24 -1.46
CA MET A 1 9.07 -0.53 -0.22
C MET A 1 9.55 0.93 -0.15
N SER A 2 10.76 1.26 -0.61
CA SER A 2 11.32 2.63 -0.58
C SER A 2 10.40 3.71 -1.21
N ALA A 3 9.81 3.44 -2.38
CA ALA A 3 8.91 4.39 -3.05
C ALA A 3 7.66 4.76 -2.22
N VAL A 4 7.05 3.78 -1.55
CA VAL A 4 5.86 3.99 -0.71
C VAL A 4 6.22 4.85 0.51
N CYS A 5 7.36 4.58 1.15
CA CYS A 5 7.85 5.37 2.28
C CYS A 5 8.09 6.84 1.89
N ARG A 6 8.70 7.06 0.71
CA ARG A 6 9.02 8.40 0.20
C ARG A 6 7.78 9.26 -0.06
N VAL A 7 6.72 8.70 -0.62
CA VAL A 7 5.51 9.49 -0.91
C VAL A 7 4.70 9.76 0.33
N PHE A 8 4.54 8.77 1.21
CA PHE A 8 3.81 8.98 2.46
C PHE A 8 4.61 9.74 3.52
N LYS A 9 5.90 10.01 3.27
CA LYS A 9 6.82 10.65 4.22
C LYS A 9 6.81 9.96 5.58
N VAL A 10 6.75 8.62 5.56
CA VAL A 10 6.75 7.79 6.76
C VAL A 10 7.89 6.79 6.71
N ASP A 11 8.38 6.39 7.88
CA ASP A 11 9.39 5.34 7.99
C ASP A 11 8.81 3.99 7.54
N ARG A 12 9.68 3.11 7.02
CA ARG A 12 9.33 1.72 6.70
C ARG A 12 8.70 1.01 7.90
N ALA A 13 9.19 1.28 9.12
CA ALA A 13 8.67 0.73 10.37
C ALA A 13 7.18 1.01 10.57
N GLU A 14 6.70 2.17 10.12
CA GLU A 14 5.32 2.62 10.29
C GLU A 14 4.33 1.72 9.54
N PHE A 15 4.74 1.15 8.40
CA PHE A 15 3.92 0.20 7.64
C PHE A 15 3.81 -1.18 8.28
N TYR A 16 4.64 -1.49 9.29
CA TYR A 16 4.55 -2.76 10.00
C TYR A 16 3.71 -2.65 11.28
N GLN A 17 3.44 -1.43 11.75
CA GLN A 17 2.70 -1.20 12.97
C GLN A 17 1.19 -1.32 12.75
N ARG A 18 0.50 -1.99 13.68
CA ARG A 18 -0.96 -2.04 13.66
C ARG A 18 -1.50 -0.74 14.27
N ARG A 19 -2.06 0.13 13.43
CA ARG A 19 -2.72 1.38 13.85
C ARG A 19 -4.18 1.37 13.44
N ARG A 20 -5.07 1.49 14.41
CA ARG A 20 -6.51 1.57 14.15
C ARG A 20 -6.79 2.86 13.38
N GLY A 21 -7.56 2.78 12.29
CA GLY A 21 -7.93 3.93 11.45
C GLY A 21 -6.88 4.38 10.43
N SER A 22 -5.63 3.90 10.52
CA SER A 22 -4.60 4.26 9.54
C SER A 22 -4.79 3.53 8.20
N LEU A 23 -4.65 4.28 7.10
CA LEU A 23 -4.68 3.74 5.74
C LEU A 23 -3.30 3.34 5.21
N LEU A 24 -2.22 3.59 5.94
CA LEU A 24 -0.84 3.33 5.49
C LEU A 24 -0.62 1.86 5.13
N ARG A 25 -0.97 0.95 6.05
CA ARG A 25 -0.85 -0.49 5.87
C ARG A 25 -1.69 -1.01 4.71
N PRO A 26 -2.98 -0.65 4.60
CA PRO A 26 -3.81 -0.99 3.45
C PRO A 26 -3.27 -0.47 2.11
N ILE A 27 -2.75 0.76 2.07
CA ILE A 27 -2.16 1.32 0.85
C ILE A 27 -0.89 0.56 0.46
N ALA A 28 0.00 0.28 1.42
CA ALA A 28 1.17 -0.55 1.17
C ALA A 28 0.79 -1.95 0.68
N ALA A 29 -0.29 -2.53 1.21
CA ALA A 29 -0.76 -3.84 0.77
C ALA A 29 -1.18 -3.81 -0.71
N LYS A 30 -2.00 -2.83 -1.12
CA LYS A 30 -2.38 -2.65 -2.52
C LYS A 30 -1.15 -2.46 -3.40
N PHE A 31 -0.23 -1.57 -3.01
CA PHE A 31 0.97 -1.29 -3.80
C PHE A 31 1.90 -2.49 -3.99
N LEU A 32 2.16 -3.24 -2.92
CA LEU A 32 3.04 -4.41 -2.98
C LEU A 32 2.42 -5.54 -3.79
N THR A 33 1.10 -5.70 -3.73
CA THR A 33 0.40 -6.73 -4.50
C THR A 33 0.30 -6.37 -5.98
N GLU A 34 -0.05 -5.12 -6.30
CA GLU A 34 -0.36 -4.69 -7.66
C GLU A 34 0.89 -4.29 -8.47
N TYR A 35 1.90 -3.72 -7.79
CA TYR A 35 3.10 -3.20 -8.45
C TYR A 35 4.40 -3.79 -7.91
N GLY A 36 4.36 -4.50 -6.77
CA GLY A 36 5.52 -5.14 -6.16
C GLY A 36 5.68 -6.62 -6.52
N GLY A 37 4.74 -7.20 -7.29
CA GLY A 37 4.79 -8.61 -7.69
C GLY A 37 4.60 -9.60 -6.54
N LEU A 38 4.24 -9.14 -5.34
CA LEU A 38 4.06 -10.00 -4.17
C LEU A 38 2.65 -10.59 -4.16
N SER A 39 2.53 -11.84 -3.74
CA SER A 39 1.21 -12.42 -3.51
C SER A 39 0.54 -11.79 -2.28
N GLN A 40 -0.79 -11.83 -2.20
CA GLN A 40 -1.52 -11.38 -1.01
C GLN A 40 -1.09 -12.12 0.26
N ARG A 41 -0.65 -13.38 0.14
CA ARG A 41 -0.11 -14.16 1.25
C ARG A 41 1.21 -13.57 1.74
N ASP A 42 2.14 -13.28 0.84
CA ASP A 42 3.44 -12.69 1.18
C ASP A 42 3.28 -11.29 1.78
N VAL A 43 2.38 -10.48 1.22
CA VAL A 43 2.01 -9.18 1.77
C VAL A 43 1.39 -9.32 3.17
N GLY A 44 0.57 -10.36 3.37
CA GLY A 44 -0.07 -10.63 4.66
C GLY A 44 0.93 -10.95 5.77
N LEU A 45 1.98 -11.69 5.42
CA LEU A 45 3.11 -11.96 6.31
C LEU A 45 3.95 -10.69 6.53
N LEU A 46 4.37 -10.04 5.43
CA LEU A 46 5.24 -8.86 5.45
C LEU A 46 4.64 -7.72 6.26
N LEU A 47 3.36 -7.39 6.03
CA LEU A 47 2.67 -6.29 6.72
C LEU A 47 1.95 -6.73 7.99
N LYS A 48 2.16 -7.96 8.47
CA LYS A 48 1.57 -8.50 9.71
C LYS A 48 0.04 -8.43 9.73
N PHE A 49 -0.62 -8.68 8.59
CA PHE A 49 -2.09 -8.87 8.52
C PHE A 49 -2.51 -10.30 8.87
N GLY A 50 -1.56 -11.24 8.86
CA GLY A 50 -1.77 -12.64 9.24
C GLY A 50 -2.08 -13.56 8.06
N ASN A 51 -2.98 -13.15 7.16
CA ASN A 51 -3.34 -13.97 5.99
C ASN A 51 -3.71 -13.14 4.74
N GLY A 52 -3.74 -13.81 3.59
CA GLY A 52 -4.09 -13.20 2.30
C GLY A 52 -5.53 -12.70 2.22
N ALA A 53 -6.49 -13.37 2.88
CA ALA A 53 -7.88 -12.92 2.90
C ALA A 53 -8.04 -11.55 3.60
N SER A 54 -7.28 -11.30 4.67
CA SER A 54 -7.23 -10.00 5.35
C SER A 54 -6.65 -8.94 4.44
N VAL A 55 -5.61 -9.27 3.65
CA VAL A 55 -5.06 -8.38 2.64
C VAL A 55 -6.10 -8.04 1.57
N SER A 56 -6.82 -9.03 1.03
CA SER A 56 -7.89 -8.82 0.06
C SER A 56 -8.96 -7.83 0.57
N LYS A 57 -9.41 -7.99 1.82
CA LYS A 57 -10.36 -7.05 2.46
C LYS A 57 -9.80 -5.62 2.56
N GLN A 58 -8.52 -5.47 2.90
CA GLN A 58 -7.87 -4.15 2.98
C GLN A 58 -7.71 -3.50 1.60
N ILE A 59 -7.36 -4.30 0.59
CA ILE A 59 -7.25 -3.82 -0.80
C ILE A 59 -8.62 -3.36 -1.29
N LYS A 60 -9.68 -4.15 -1.09
CA LYS A 60 -11.04 -3.76 -1.47
C LYS A 60 -11.45 -2.44 -0.81
N LYS A 61 -11.28 -2.33 0.51
CA LYS A 61 -11.58 -1.11 1.27
C LYS A 61 -10.83 0.11 0.71
N ILE A 62 -9.55 -0.05 0.37
CA ILE A 62 -8.79 1.05 -0.23
C ILE A 62 -9.27 1.38 -1.63
N SER A 63 -9.56 0.39 -2.48
CA SER A 63 -10.14 0.63 -3.80
C SER A 63 -11.45 1.43 -3.72
N ASP A 64 -12.31 1.13 -2.76
CA ASP A 64 -13.57 1.85 -2.54
C ASP A 64 -13.33 3.31 -2.09
N ILE A 65 -12.37 3.52 -1.17
CA ILE A 65 -11.96 4.86 -0.71
C ILE A 65 -11.34 5.67 -1.86
N LEU A 66 -10.54 5.01 -2.71
CA LEU A 66 -9.91 5.67 -3.85
C LEU A 66 -10.93 6.03 -4.93
N ALA A 67 -11.93 5.19 -5.17
CA ALA A 67 -13.00 5.50 -6.11
C ALA A 67 -13.78 6.76 -5.70
N SER A 68 -13.88 7.02 -4.39
CA SER A 68 -14.63 8.15 -3.83
C SER A 68 -13.80 9.38 -3.49
N ASN A 69 -12.46 9.31 -3.53
CA ASN A 69 -11.58 10.41 -3.13
C ASN A 69 -10.47 10.71 -4.16
N GLN A 70 -10.68 11.77 -4.96
CA GLN A 70 -9.78 12.18 -6.04
C GLN A 70 -8.39 12.65 -5.55
N GLU A 71 -8.29 13.19 -4.34
CA GLU A 71 -7.02 13.66 -3.78
C GLU A 71 -6.09 12.49 -3.46
N VAL A 72 -6.64 11.43 -2.85
CA VAL A 72 -5.91 10.18 -2.58
C VAL A 72 -5.52 9.48 -3.89
N GLN A 73 -6.36 9.52 -4.93
CA GLN A 73 -5.97 9.02 -6.26
C GLN A 73 -4.77 9.77 -6.83
N LYS A 74 -4.70 11.09 -6.64
CA LYS A 74 -3.60 11.93 -7.15
C LYS A 74 -2.27 11.52 -6.53
N ASP A 75 -2.25 11.25 -5.22
CA ASP A 75 -1.03 10.82 -4.53
C ASP A 75 -0.61 9.39 -4.90
N ILE A 76 -1.57 8.50 -5.14
CA ILE A 76 -1.29 7.17 -5.70
C ILE A 76 -0.77 7.24 -7.14
N ARG A 77 -1.28 8.14 -7.98
CA ARG A 77 -0.72 8.34 -9.32
C ARG A 77 0.69 8.92 -9.28
N LYS A 78 0.99 9.81 -8.33
CA LYS A 78 2.37 10.29 -8.12
C LYS A 78 3.31 9.14 -7.72
N LEU A 79 2.84 8.20 -6.87
CA LEU A 79 3.58 7.00 -6.51
C LEU A 79 3.99 6.17 -7.74
N LEU A 80 3.06 5.98 -8.68
CA LEU A 80 3.32 5.22 -9.91
C LEU A 80 4.36 5.91 -10.80
N LYS A 81 4.24 7.23 -10.99
CA LYS A 81 5.21 8.01 -11.79
C LYS A 81 6.62 8.03 -11.19
N ILE A 82 6.75 7.92 -9.87
CA ILE A 82 8.07 7.87 -9.20
C ILE A 82 8.71 6.50 -9.40
N LYS A 83 7.93 5.42 -9.48
CA LYS A 83 8.46 4.08 -9.75
C LYS A 83 9.01 3.95 -11.17
N GLU A 84 8.32 4.50 -12.18
CA GLU A 84 8.80 4.51 -13.58
C GLU A 84 10.16 5.21 -13.77
N ARG A 85 10.57 6.07 -12.83
CA ARG A 85 11.88 6.75 -12.85
C ARG A 85 12.95 6.06 -11.98
N ALA A 86 12.56 5.03 -11.23
CA ALA A 86 13.42 4.38 -10.23
C ALA A 86 13.74 2.91 -10.56
N ASP A 87 13.18 2.35 -11.64
CA ASP A 87 13.68 1.14 -12.29
C ASP A 87 14.58 1.58 -13.46
N PRO A 88 15.88 1.24 -13.49
CA PRO A 88 16.73 1.36 -14.68
C PRO A 88 16.38 0.33 -15.76
#